data_AF-A0A090S2T4-F1
#
_entry.id   AF-A0A090S2T4-F1
#
_cell.length_a   1.000
_cell.length_b   1.000
_cell.length_c   1.000
_cell.angle_alpha   90.00
_cell.angle_beta   90.00
_cell.angle_gamma   90.00
#
_symmetry.space_group_name_H-M   'P 1'
#
loop_
_entity.id
_entity.type
_entity.pdbx_description
1 polymer ?
#
loop_
_entity_poly.entity_id
_entity_poly.type
_entity_poly.pdbx_seq_one_letter_code
_entity_poly.pdbx_strand_id
1 'polypeptide(L)'
;MIHETTVQEATSRGRPAVGLQTNNQGWQFLSMRLGRGYLAIALHELGGDVLIDTKIEVHEVDQDDVMARLLYEIEEFLKAIASSLTV
;
A
#
# COMPACT_ATOMS: atom_id res chain seq x y z
N MET A 1 -6.78 -5.41 9.75
CA MET A 1 -7.00 -6.22 10.98
C MET A 1 -7.27 -5.28 12.15
N ILE A 2 -7.76 -5.77 13.29
CA ILE A 2 -8.09 -4.93 14.47
C ILE A 2 -7.30 -5.37 15.71
N HIS A 3 -7.00 -4.45 16.62
CA HIS A 3 -6.46 -4.71 17.94
C HIS A 3 -7.26 -3.99 19.03
N GLU A 4 -7.13 -4.47 20.25
CA GLU A 4 -7.73 -3.84 21.43
C GLU A 4 -6.91 -2.62 21.87
N THR A 5 -7.59 -1.55 22.28
CA THR A 5 -6.98 -0.33 22.85
C THR A 5 -7.76 0.09 24.09
N THR A 6 -7.07 0.34 25.19
CA THR A 6 -7.71 0.83 26.41
C THR A 6 -8.01 2.33 26.28
N VAL A 7 -9.27 2.70 26.46
CA VAL A 7 -9.68 4.10 26.54
C VAL A 7 -9.57 4.53 28.00
N GLN A 8 -8.63 5.43 28.29
CA GLN A 8 -8.44 5.94 29.64
C GLN A 8 -9.42 7.10 29.88
N GLU A 9 -10.57 6.79 30.47
CA GLU A 9 -11.51 7.82 30.92
C GLU A 9 -10.96 8.52 32.17
N ALA A 10 -10.89 9.85 32.15
CA ALA A 10 -10.29 10.67 33.21
C ALA A 10 -10.91 10.49 34.62
N THR A 11 -12.03 9.79 34.74
CA THR A 11 -12.79 9.60 36.00
C THR A 11 -13.21 8.16 36.29
N SER A 12 -12.57 7.14 35.70
CA SER A 12 -13.04 5.75 35.88
C SER A 12 -12.50 5.08 37.16
N ARG A 13 -13.40 4.77 38.10
CA ARG A 13 -13.19 3.85 39.25
C ARG A 13 -13.72 2.43 38.93
N GLY A 14 -13.60 1.98 37.68
CA GLY A 14 -14.04 0.66 37.20
C GLY A 14 -13.17 0.17 36.03
N ARG A 15 -13.33 -1.11 35.62
CA ARG A 15 -12.50 -1.74 34.57
C ARG A 15 -12.47 -0.85 33.31
N PRO A 16 -11.29 -0.46 32.78
CA PRO A 16 -11.18 0.43 31.63
C PRO A 16 -11.95 -0.10 30.42
N ALA A 17 -12.62 0.77 29.68
CA ALA A 17 -13.26 0.41 28.42
C ALA A 17 -12.18 0.01 27.40
N VAL A 18 -12.40 -1.10 26.70
CA VAL A 18 -11.53 -1.58 25.62
C VAL A 18 -12.21 -1.24 24.30
N GLY A 19 -11.66 -0.27 23.58
CA GLY A 19 -12.04 0.05 22.22
C GLY A 19 -11.34 -0.86 21.21
N LEU A 20 -11.88 -0.94 19.99
CA LEU A 20 -11.24 -1.61 18.87
C LEU A 20 -10.61 -0.54 17.97
N GLN A 21 -9.35 -0.72 17.62
CA GLN A 21 -8.62 0.12 16.67
C GLN A 21 -8.10 -0.72 15.51
N THR A 22 -8.03 -0.12 14.32
CA THR A 22 -7.47 -0.77 13.14
C THR A 22 -5.96 -0.89 13.28
N ASN A 23 -5.44 -2.11 13.25
CA ASN A 23 -4.01 -2.36 13.18
C ASN A 23 -3.56 -2.22 11.72
N ASN A 24 -3.25 -0.99 11.31
CA ASN A 24 -2.81 -0.67 9.95
C ASN A 24 -1.30 -0.88 9.77
N GLN A 25 -0.53 -0.85 10.86
CA GLN A 25 0.93 -0.96 10.80
C GLN A 25 1.34 -2.32 10.23
N GLY A 26 2.25 -2.29 9.24
CA GLY A 26 2.70 -3.50 8.53
C GLY A 26 1.75 -4.00 7.44
N TRP A 27 0.58 -3.38 7.25
CA TRP A 27 -0.32 -3.68 6.14
C TRP A 27 -0.17 -2.65 5.03
N GLN A 28 0.02 -3.14 3.82
CA GLN A 28 0.21 -2.32 2.63
C GLN A 28 -0.61 -2.87 1.47
N PHE A 29 -0.88 -2.01 0.49
CA PHE A 29 -1.50 -2.40 -0.77
C PHE A 29 -0.90 -1.63 -1.95
N LEU A 30 -0.96 -2.23 -3.13
CA LEU A 30 -0.58 -1.57 -4.38
C LEU A 30 -1.80 -0.86 -4.97
N SER A 31 -1.61 0.38 -5.36
CA SER A 31 -2.54 1.15 -6.19
C SER A 31 -1.90 1.35 -7.56
N MET A 32 -2.65 1.06 -8.62
CA MET A 32 -2.15 1.18 -9.99
C MET A 32 -3.15 1.90 -10.88
N ARG A 33 -2.64 2.77 -11.74
CA ARG A 33 -3.41 3.48 -12.76
C ARG A 33 -2.76 3.30 -14.12
N LEU A 34 -3.44 2.57 -15.00
CA LEU A 34 -3.10 2.53 -16.42
C LEU A 34 -3.80 3.70 -17.14
N GLY A 35 -3.02 4.71 -17.51
CA GLY A 35 -3.45 5.85 -18.29
C GLY A 35 -3.10 5.71 -19.76
N ARG A 36 -3.44 6.73 -20.55
CA ARG A 36 -3.01 6.80 -21.96
C ARG A 36 -1.51 7.08 -22.01
N GLY A 37 -0.72 6.07 -22.37
CA GLY A 37 0.73 6.16 -22.53
C GLY A 37 1.52 6.09 -21.22
N TYR A 38 0.90 5.72 -20.10
CA TYR A 38 1.64 5.57 -18.84
C TYR A 38 0.98 4.60 -17.87
N LEU A 39 1.81 4.03 -17.00
CA LEU A 39 1.43 3.28 -15.82
C LEU A 39 1.94 4.04 -14.58
N ALA A 40 1.06 4.37 -13.66
CA ALA A 40 1.44 4.83 -12.33
C ALA A 40 1.24 3.68 -11.33
N ILE A 41 2.25 3.40 -10.51
CA ILE A 41 2.25 2.38 -9.46
C ILE A 41 2.60 3.07 -8.15
N ALA A 42 1.82 2.82 -7.11
CA ALA A 42 2.09 3.33 -5.77
C ALA A 42 1.88 2.23 -4.72
N LEU A 43 2.75 2.24 -3.71
CA LEU A 43 2.61 1.47 -2.49
C LEU A 43 1.99 2.37 -1.43
N HIS A 44 0.87 1.94 -0.86
CA HIS A 44 0.21 2.62 0.23
C HIS A 44 0.25 1.79 1.50
N GLU A 45 0.30 2.43 2.66
CA GLU A 45 -0.12 1.77 3.89
C GLU A 45 -1.64 1.68 3.98
N LEU A 46 -2.16 0.80 4.84
CA LEU A 46 -3.60 0.56 4.94
C LEU A 46 -4.41 1.80 5.39
N GLY A 47 -3.76 2.80 5.99
CA GLY A 47 -4.37 4.11 6.29
C GLY A 47 -4.62 4.99 5.05
N GLY A 48 -4.05 4.64 3.90
CA GLY A 48 -4.19 5.35 2.62
C GLY A 48 -3.01 6.24 2.26
N ASP A 49 -2.07 6.46 3.18
CA ASP A 49 -0.87 7.26 2.91
C ASP A 49 0.02 6.58 1.87
N VAL A 50 0.55 7.39 0.95
CA VAL A 50 1.49 6.94 -0.09
C VAL A 50 2.87 6.80 0.53
N LEU A 51 3.46 5.61 0.43
CA LEU A 51 4.82 5.33 0.89
C LEU A 51 5.83 5.51 -0.25
N ILE A 52 5.51 5.01 -1.44
CA ILE A 52 6.36 5.03 -2.63
C ILE A 52 5.46 5.16 -3.85
N ASP A 53 5.80 6.03 -4.80
CA ASP A 53 5.13 6.11 -6.10
C ASP A 53 6.12 6.22 -7.26
N THR A 54 5.73 5.63 -8.39
CA THR A 54 6.51 5.63 -9.63
C THR A 54 5.56 5.82 -10.80
N LYS A 55 5.99 6.60 -11.79
CA LYS A 55 5.29 6.76 -13.07
C LYS A 55 6.19 6.32 -14.21
N ILE A 56 5.68 5.41 -15.03
CA ILE A 56 6.38 4.77 -16.14
C ILE A 56 5.65 5.11 -17.44
N GLU A 57 6.42 5.46 -18.47
CA GLU A 57 5.86 5.61 -19.82
C GLU A 57 5.66 4.23 -20.47
N VAL A 58 4.48 4.06 -21.06
CA VAL A 58 4.05 2.84 -21.76
C VAL A 58 3.83 3.22 -23.22
N HIS A 59 4.57 2.58 -24.11
CA HIS A 59 4.53 2.86 -25.55
C HIS A 59 3.86 1.72 -26.33
N GLU A 60 3.71 0.58 -25.67
CA GLU A 60 3.02 -0.60 -26.14
C GLU A 60 1.53 -0.27 -26.36
N VAL A 61 0.98 -0.78 -27.46
CA VAL A 61 -0.41 -0.54 -27.85
C VAL A 61 -1.17 -1.86 -27.95
N ASP A 62 -0.52 -2.90 -28.46
CA ASP A 62 -1.09 -4.23 -28.57
C ASP A 62 -1.27 -4.86 -27.19
N GLN A 63 -2.41 -5.53 -27.00
CA GLN A 63 -2.87 -5.98 -25.68
C GLN A 63 -1.85 -6.87 -24.96
N ASP A 64 -1.26 -7.82 -25.70
CA ASP A 64 -0.32 -8.79 -25.13
C ASP A 64 1.00 -8.11 -24.72
N ASP A 65 1.47 -7.13 -25.51
CA ASP A 65 2.67 -6.35 -25.21
C ASP A 65 2.45 -5.43 -24.00
N VAL A 66 1.30 -4.77 -23.92
CA VAL A 66 0.92 -3.95 -22.76
C VAL A 66 0.85 -4.80 -21.50
N MET A 67 0.26 -6.00 -21.59
CA MET A 67 0.17 -6.92 -20.45
C MET A 67 1.56 -7.38 -19.99
N ALA A 68 2.41 -7.80 -20.93
CA ALA A 68 3.78 -8.22 -20.65
C ALA A 68 4.57 -7.09 -19.98
N ARG A 69 4.45 -5.86 -20.51
CA ARG A 69 5.09 -4.68 -19.94
C ARG A 69 4.60 -4.40 -18.52
N LEU A 70 3.30 -4.44 -18.28
CA LEU A 70 2.72 -4.17 -16.96
C LEU A 70 3.19 -5.19 -15.91
N LEU A 71 3.23 -6.48 -16.25
CA LEU A 71 3.74 -7.52 -15.35
C LEU A 71 5.22 -7.31 -15.02
N TYR A 72 6.03 -6.96 -16.02
CA TYR A 72 7.45 -6.64 -15.82
C TYR A 72 7.64 -5.47 -14.86
N GLU A 73 6.92 -4.36 -15.07
CA GLU A 73 7.04 -3.18 -14.21
C GLU A 73 6.55 -3.43 -12.78
N ILE A 74 5.53 -4.27 -12.58
CA ILE A 74 5.09 -4.70 -11.24
C ILE A 74 6.19 -5.51 -10.55
N GLU A 75 6.82 -6.44 -11.27
CA GLU A 75 7.90 -7.28 -10.72
C GLU A 75 9.10 -6.42 -10.29
N GLU A 76 9.53 -5.49 -11.14
CA GLU A 76 10.63 -4.57 -10.84
C GLU A 76 10.29 -3.64 -9.66
N PHE A 77 9.06 -3.12 -9.60
CA PHE A 77 8.61 -2.31 -8.47
C PHE A 77 8.66 -3.09 -7.15
N LEU A 78 8.19 -4.35 -7.13
CA LEU A 78 8.23 -5.20 -5.94
C LEU A 78 9.66 -5.56 -5.52
N LYS A 79 10.57 -5.82 -6.46
CA LYS A 79 12.00 -6.04 -6.16
C LYS A 79 12.65 -4.81 -5.52
N ALA A 80 12.36 -3.63 -6.05
CA ALA A 80 12.87 -2.37 -5.51
C ALA A 80 12.41 -2.15 -4.06
N ILE A 81 11.12 -2.43 -3.77
CA ILE A 81 10.59 -2.37 -2.40
C ILE A 81 11.30 -3.37 -1.49
N ALA A 82 11.43 -4.64 -1.91
CA ALA A 82 12.07 -5.66 -1.10
C ALA A 82 13.53 -5.31 -0.75
N SER A 83 14.28 -4.73 -1.69
CA SER A 83 15.64 -4.25 -1.44
C SER A 83 15.67 -3.10 -0.42
N SER A 84 14.66 -2.23 -0.41
CA SER A 84 14.60 -1.10 0.53
C SER A 84 14.27 -1.52 1.98
N LEU A 85 13.64 -2.68 2.15
CA LEU A 85 13.22 -3.23 3.45
C LEU A 85 14.30 -4.06 4.16
N THR A 86 15.45 -4.31 3.52
CA THR A 86 16.53 -5.16 4.06
C THR A 86 17.66 -4.34 4.72
N VAL A 87 17.31 -3.40 5.60
CA VAL A 87 18.26 -2.62 6.42
C VAL A 87 18.13 -3.00 7.90
#